data_AF-A0A2H0ECF8-F1
#
_entry.id   AF-A0A2H0ECF8-F1
#
_cell.length_a   1.000
_cell.length_b   1.000
_cell.length_c   1.000
_cell.angle_alpha   90.00
_cell.angle_beta   90.00
_cell.angle_gamma   90.00
#
_symmetry.space_group_name_H-M   'P 1'
#
loop_
_entity.id
_entity.type
_entity.pdbx_description
1 polymer ?
#
loop_
_entity_poly.entity_id
_entity_poly.type
_entity_poly.pdbx_seq_one_letter_code
_entity_poly.pdbx_strand_id
1 'polypeptide(L)'
;RDNKNKLNEKLILGIALASKNNGQVFFELKGIIKEFFGKIGLVDYLMPEMADGNNYLQSNEVLKIESDGAVIGYLGGVNKSFVKGDAALAEIDLDALL
;
A
#
# COMPACT_ATOMS: atom_id res chain seq x y z
N ARG A 1 -10.58 -38.81 1.32
CA ARG A 1 -10.11 -37.81 2.30
C ARG A 1 -9.01 -36.99 1.61
N ASP A 2 -9.39 -36.05 0.74
CA ASP A 2 -8.46 -35.09 0.14
C ASP A 2 -8.91 -33.69 0.56
N ASN A 3 -8.36 -33.22 1.67
CA ASN A 3 -8.55 -31.86 2.21
C ASN A 3 -7.20 -31.39 2.77
N LYS A 4 -6.14 -31.45 1.96
CA LYS A 4 -4.82 -30.92 2.32
C LYS A 4 -4.41 -29.89 1.28
N ASN A 5 -4.47 -28.62 1.71
CA ASN A 5 -3.92 -27.41 1.10
C ASN A 5 -4.64 -26.91 -0.17
N LYS A 6 -5.83 -26.31 0.00
CA LYS A 6 -6.33 -25.32 -0.95
C LYS A 6 -5.40 -24.10 -0.89
N LEU A 7 -4.58 -23.92 -1.93
CA LEU A 7 -3.76 -22.74 -2.12
C LEU A 7 -4.71 -21.56 -2.35
N ASN A 8 -4.62 -20.52 -1.52
CA ASN A 8 -5.45 -19.33 -1.63
C ASN A 8 -4.70 -18.29 -2.45
N GLU A 9 -4.96 -18.27 -3.76
CA GLU A 9 -4.40 -17.28 -4.68
C GLU A 9 -5.21 -15.98 -4.57
N LYS A 10 -4.51 -14.85 -4.58
CA LYS A 10 -5.11 -13.51 -4.55
C LYS A 10 -4.50 -12.64 -5.63
N LEU A 11 -5.30 -11.78 -6.25
CA LEU A 11 -4.84 -10.76 -7.17
C LEU A 11 -4.44 -9.50 -6.40
N ILE A 12 -3.13 -9.27 -6.29
CA ILE A 12 -2.57 -8.11 -5.59
C ILE A 12 -1.87 -7.18 -6.58
N LEU A 13 -2.17 -5.88 -6.50
CA LEU A 13 -1.41 -4.83 -7.17
C LEU A 13 -0.33 -4.29 -6.24
N GLY A 14 0.93 -4.58 -6.55
CA GLY A 14 2.10 -3.99 -5.89
C GLY A 14 2.65 -2.81 -6.69
N ILE A 15 2.93 -1.69 -6.02
CA ILE A 15 3.54 -0.49 -6.60
C ILE A 15 4.74 -0.09 -5.75
N ALA A 16 5.87 0.17 -6.39
CA ALA A 16 7.05 0.72 -5.75
C ALA A 16 7.49 1.99 -6.47
N LEU A 17 7.71 3.07 -5.72
CA LEU A 17 8.26 4.31 -6.24
C LEU A 17 9.54 4.64 -5.45
N ALA A 18 10.60 5.04 -6.14
CA ALA A 18 11.89 5.35 -5.53
C ALA A 18 12.60 6.51 -6.23
N SER A 19 13.31 7.31 -5.45
CA SER A 19 14.11 8.43 -5.92
C SER A 19 15.48 8.44 -5.23
N LYS A 20 16.51 8.81 -5.99
CA LYS A 20 17.87 9.01 -5.45
C LYS A 20 17.97 10.27 -4.59
N ASN A 21 17.08 11.24 -4.83
CA ASN A 21 17.03 12.47 -4.07
C ASN A 21 16.09 12.29 -2.86
N ASN A 22 16.29 13.09 -1.81
CA ASN A 22 15.32 13.18 -0.71
C ASN A 22 14.06 13.89 -1.21
N GLY A 23 13.22 13.16 -1.94
CA GLY A 23 11.90 13.58 -2.40
C GLY A 23 10.83 13.33 -1.34
N GLN A 24 9.58 13.59 -1.72
CA GLN A 24 8.40 13.27 -0.92
C GLN A 24 7.68 12.06 -1.55
N VAL A 25 8.43 10.98 -1.78
CA VAL A 25 8.00 9.84 -2.63
C VAL A 25 6.78 9.13 -2.03
N PHE A 26 6.68 9.11 -0.70
CA PHE A 26 5.48 8.64 -0.01
C PHE A 26 4.21 9.42 -0.39
N PHE A 27 4.28 10.75 -0.41
CA PHE A 27 3.14 11.60 -0.77
C PHE A 27 2.84 11.55 -2.27
N GLU A 28 3.87 11.41 -3.11
CA GLU A 28 3.71 11.19 -4.55
C GLU A 28 2.95 9.89 -4.81
N LEU A 29 3.37 8.79 -4.19
CA LEU A 29 2.70 7.50 -4.33
C LEU A 29 1.26 7.55 -3.76
N LYS A 30 1.04 8.24 -2.64
CA LYS A 30 -0.32 8.52 -2.14
C LYS A 30 -1.17 9.19 -3.21
N GLY A 31 -0.65 10.22 -3.89
CA GLY A 31 -1.34 10.91 -4.98
C GLY A 31 -1.66 9.98 -6.16
N ILE A 32 -0.72 9.13 -6.55
CA ILE A 32 -0.92 8.13 -7.62
C ILE A 32 -2.06 7.17 -7.27
N ILE A 33 -2.11 6.67 -6.03
CA ILE A 33 -3.19 5.76 -5.59
C ILE A 33 -4.54 6.47 -5.60
N LYS A 34 -4.59 7.74 -5.13
CA LYS A 34 -5.83 8.53 -5.16
C LYS A 34 -6.36 8.72 -6.59
N GLU A 35 -5.47 9.03 -7.53
CA GLU A 35 -5.81 9.18 -8.94
C GLU A 35 -6.26 7.84 -9.55
N PHE A 36 -5.56 6.74 -9.23
CA PHE A 36 -5.95 5.40 -9.66
C PHE A 36 -7.36 5.03 -9.19
N PHE A 37 -7.65 5.22 -7.89
CA PHE A 37 -8.98 4.99 -7.31
C PHE A 37 -10.05 5.86 -7.96
N GLY A 38 -9.76 7.14 -8.21
CA GLY A 38 -10.66 8.02 -8.96
C GLY A 38 -10.97 7.49 -10.37
N LYS A 39 -9.98 6.95 -11.09
CA LYS A 39 -10.16 6.40 -12.44
C LYS A 39 -10.94 5.09 -12.48
N ILE A 40 -10.86 4.27 -11.43
CA ILE A 40 -11.63 3.01 -11.34
C ILE A 40 -13.00 3.21 -10.67
N GLY A 41 -13.34 4.43 -10.25
CA GLY A 41 -14.62 4.75 -9.63
C GLY A 41 -14.71 4.46 -8.13
N LEU A 42 -13.58 4.15 -7.47
CA LEU A 42 -13.53 3.96 -6.03
C LEU A 42 -13.48 5.33 -5.33
N VAL A 43 -14.63 5.79 -4.85
CA VAL A 43 -14.79 7.14 -4.27
C VAL A 43 -14.90 7.15 -2.75
N ASP A 44 -15.37 6.06 -2.14
CA ASP A 44 -15.51 5.94 -0.69
C ASP A 44 -14.39 5.07 -0.12
N TYR A 45 -13.26 5.72 0.17
CA TYR A 45 -12.12 5.08 0.82
C TYR A 45 -11.46 6.00 1.82
N LEU A 46 -10.81 5.39 2.82
CA LEU A 46 -10.04 6.06 3.84
C LEU A 46 -8.58 5.59 3.77
N MET A 47 -7.67 6.50 4.15
CA MET A 47 -6.25 6.19 4.29
C MET A 47 -5.74 6.58 5.70
N PRO A 48 -6.23 5.94 6.78
CA PRO A 48 -5.84 6.29 8.14
C PRO A 48 -4.39 5.89 8.44
N GLU A 49 -3.73 6.67 9.29
CA GLU A 49 -2.41 6.35 9.82
C GLU A 49 -2.45 5.08 10.68
N MET A 50 -1.39 4.29 10.60
CA MET A 50 -1.21 3.08 11.40
C MET A 50 0.08 3.22 12.21
N ALA A 51 -0.01 2.99 13.52
CA ALA A 51 1.14 3.05 14.43
C ALA A 51 2.12 1.86 14.25
N ASP A 52 1.67 0.78 13.61
CA ASP A 52 2.44 -0.44 13.38
C ASP A 52 3.30 -0.36 12.11
N GLY A 53 4.40 0.38 12.19
CA GLY A 53 5.52 0.22 11.27
C GLY A 53 6.30 -1.06 11.62
N ASN A 54 6.49 -1.96 10.66
CA ASN A 54 7.47 -3.03 10.81
C ASN A 54 8.90 -2.48 10.62
N ASN A 55 9.93 -3.28 10.85
CA ASN A 55 11.32 -2.81 10.72
C ASN A 55 11.67 -2.25 9.34
N TYR A 56 10.92 -2.62 8.29
CA TYR A 56 11.16 -2.21 6.90
C TYR A 56 10.47 -0.91 6.51
N LEU A 57 9.47 -0.46 7.28
CA LEU A 57 8.70 0.75 6.99
C LEU A 57 9.03 1.86 7.98
N GLN A 58 8.92 3.11 7.52
CA GLN A 58 9.00 4.28 8.38
C GLN A 58 7.76 4.34 9.27
N SER A 59 7.94 4.33 10.58
CA SER A 59 6.84 4.22 11.54
C SER A 59 5.81 5.35 11.45
N ASN A 60 6.19 6.51 10.92
CA ASN A 60 5.32 7.68 10.72
C ASN A 60 4.80 7.82 9.27
N GLU A 61 5.11 6.88 8.39
CA GLU A 61 4.67 6.89 6.99
C GLU A 61 4.03 5.55 6.63
N VAL A 62 3.07 5.09 7.44
CA VAL A 62 2.27 3.89 7.15
C VAL A 62 0.81 4.26 7.17
N LEU A 63 0.14 4.05 6.03
CA LEU A 63 -1.30 4.18 5.89
C LEU A 63 -1.91 2.83 5.59
N LYS A 64 -3.02 2.55 6.25
CA LYS A 64 -3.95 1.52 5.84
C LYS A 64 -4.82 2.07 4.72
N ILE A 65 -5.29 1.24 3.80
CA ILE A 65 -6.28 1.62 2.81
C ILE A 65 -7.56 0.85 3.13
N GLU A 66 -8.65 1.56 3.36
CA GLU A 66 -9.94 1.00 3.75
C GLU A 66 -11.03 1.44 2.78
N SER A 67 -11.95 0.54 2.45
CA SER A 67 -13.18 0.83 1.71
C SER A 67 -14.29 -0.10 2.21
N ASP A 68 -15.51 0.42 2.37
CA ASP A 68 -16.66 -0.30 2.93
C ASP A 68 -16.36 -1.01 4.27
N GLY A 69 -15.52 -0.39 5.10
CA GLY A 69 -15.08 -0.94 6.39
C GLY A 69 -14.10 -2.12 6.31
N ALA A 70 -13.72 -2.55 5.10
CA ALA A 70 -12.72 -3.58 4.86
C ALA A 70 -11.35 -2.98 4.54
N VAL A 71 -10.29 -3.73 4.87
CA VAL A 71 -8.91 -3.37 4.53
C VAL A 71 -8.63 -3.88 3.13
N ILE A 72 -8.34 -2.97 2.21
CA ILE A 72 -8.08 -3.29 0.81
C ILE A 72 -6.61 -3.09 0.42
N GLY A 73 -5.78 -2.58 1.33
CA GLY A 73 -4.36 -2.38 1.04
C GLY A 73 -3.61 -1.58 2.08
N TYR A 74 -2.36 -1.30 1.75
CA TYR A 74 -1.42 -0.53 2.57
C TYR A 74 -0.53 0.34 1.69
N LEU A 75 -0.11 1.48 2.23
CA LEU A 75 0.92 2.37 1.67
C LEU A 75 1.95 2.64 2.77
N GLY A 76 3.23 2.40 2.47
CA GLY A 76 4.32 2.56 3.41
C GLY A 76 5.53 3.25 2.82
N GLY A 77 6.10 4.23 3.53
CA GLY A 77 7.45 4.73 3.29
C GLY A 77 8.49 3.71 3.73
N VAL A 78 9.54 3.49 2.96
CA VAL A 78 10.58 2.50 3.26
C VAL A 78 11.57 3.09 4.27
N ASN A 79 11.92 2.29 5.28
CA ASN A 79 12.89 2.67 6.30
C ASN A 79 14.25 3.03 5.66
N LYS A 80 14.78 4.22 6.00
CA LYS A 80 16.02 4.78 5.44
C LYS A 80 17.24 3.90 5.71
N SER A 81 17.19 3.01 6.69
CA SER A 81 18.26 2.04 6.92
C SER A 81 18.39 1.00 5.78
N PHE A 82 17.34 0.80 4.98
CA PHE A 82 17.32 -0.17 3.87
C PHE A 82 17.54 0.45 2.49
N VAL A 83 17.44 1.78 2.34
CA VAL A 83 17.52 2.44 1.04
C VAL A 83 18.41 3.68 1.07
N LYS A 84 19.22 3.86 0.02
CA LYS A 84 19.96 5.11 -0.22
C LYS A 84 19.07 6.03 -1.05
N GLY A 85 18.34 6.93 -0.38
CA GLY A 85 17.42 7.89 -1.01
C GLY A 85 16.04 7.86 -0.36
N ASP A 86 15.00 7.94 -1.19
CA ASP A 86 13.62 7.83 -0.75
C ASP A 86 12.85 6.77 -1.54
N ALA A 87 11.98 6.03 -0.87
CA ALA A 87 11.18 4.99 -1.49
C ALA A 87 9.87 4.79 -0.72
N ALA A 88 8.81 4.47 -1.45
CA ALA A 88 7.51 4.10 -0.90
C ALA A 88 6.93 2.92 -1.67
N LEU A 89 6.14 2.12 -0.97
CA LEU A 89 5.53 0.89 -1.45
C LEU A 89 4.03 0.94 -1.20
N ALA A 90 3.24 0.38 -2.10
CA ALA A 90 1.84 0.14 -1.89
C ALA A 90 1.46 -1.26 -2.35
N GLU A 91 0.56 -1.89 -1.59
CA GLU A 91 -0.07 -3.15 -1.96
C GLU A 91 -1.58 -2.98 -1.86
N ILE A 92 -2.31 -3.41 -2.87
CA ILE A 92 -3.77 -3.31 -2.96
C ILE A 92 -4.32 -4.67 -3.36
N ASP A 93 -5.25 -5.19 -2.56
CA ASP A 93 -6.04 -6.39 -2.87
C ASP A 93 -7.08 -6.02 -3.94
N LEU A 94 -6.82 -6.41 -5.19
CA LEU A 94 -7.72 -6.10 -6.30
C LEU A 94 -8.96 -7.00 -6.29
N ASP A 95 -8.90 -8.18 -5.65
CA ASP A 95 -10.07 -9.03 -5.50
C ASP A 95 -11.11 -8.38 -4.57
N ALA A 96 -10.67 -7.51 -3.66
CA ALA A 96 -11.55 -6.71 -2.81
C ALA A 96 -12.22 -5.52 -3.54
N LEU A 97 -11.83 -5.25 -4.79
CA LEU A 97 -12.36 -4.15 -5.61
C LEU A 97 -13.34 -4.61 -6.71
N LEU A 98 -13.53 -5.93 -6.86
CA LEU A 98 -14.39 -6.59 -7.86
C LEU A 98 -15.71 -7.06 -7.25
#